data_AF-A0A659UDS5-F1
#
_entry.id   AF-A0A659UDS5-F1
#
_cell.length_a   1.000
_cell.length_b   1.000
_cell.length_c   1.000
_cell.angle_alpha   90.00
_cell.angle_beta   90.00
_cell.angle_gamma   90.00
#
_symmetry.space_group_name_H-M   'P 1'
#
loop_
_entity.id
_entity.type
_entity.pdbx_description
1 polymer ?
#
loop_
_entity_poly.entity_id
_entity_poly.type
_entity_poly.pdbx_seq_one_letter_code
_entity_poly.pdbx_strand_id
1 'polypeptide(L)'
;PFTGELFYANGSGSHYEGPGGPRKLSTRKTTKLDEATLFTTTPALFKGEARTRYDAFEKQVQLARYGADCYAFAMIASGSVDIVTDPGLKPYDIVALIPIIEKAGGVVT
;
A
#
# COMPACT_ATOMS: atom_id res chain seq x y z
N PRO A 1 6.15 -1.08 17.07
CA PRO A 1 7.10 -2.18 17.42
C PRO A 1 8.33 -2.14 16.49
N PHE A 2 9.44 -2.82 16.86
CA PHE A 2 10.83 -2.72 16.34
C PHE A 2 11.26 -1.38 15.74
N THR A 3 10.69 -0.95 14.62
CA THR A 3 10.91 0.35 13.97
C THR A 3 10.46 1.54 14.82
N GLY A 4 9.56 1.32 15.77
CA GLY A 4 9.00 2.40 16.59
C GLY A 4 8.02 3.29 15.82
N GLU A 5 7.50 2.81 14.70
CA GLU A 5 6.55 3.53 13.86
C GLU A 5 5.10 3.15 14.18
N LEU A 6 4.21 4.13 14.09
CA LEU A 6 2.78 4.01 14.24
C LEU A 6 2.10 4.80 13.12
N PHE A 7 1.29 4.11 12.32
CA PHE A 7 0.43 4.69 11.29
C PHE A 7 -1.01 4.56 11.76
N TYR A 8 -1.77 5.66 11.72
CA TYR A 8 -3.14 5.65 12.18
C TYR A 8 -3.99 6.73 11.50
N ALA A 9 -5.29 6.59 11.61
CA ALA A 9 -6.27 7.53 11.08
C ALA A 9 -7.27 7.93 12.16
N ASN A 10 -7.71 9.19 12.12
CA ASN A 10 -8.77 9.71 13.01
C ASN A 10 -9.58 10.80 12.29
N GLY A 11 -10.40 11.55 13.04
CA GLY A 11 -11.21 12.63 12.50
C GLY A 11 -10.43 13.71 11.74
N SER A 12 -9.15 13.95 12.08
CA SER A 12 -8.34 15.04 11.52
C SER A 12 -7.44 14.63 10.34
N GLY A 13 -7.42 13.34 9.99
CA GLY A 13 -6.70 12.83 8.82
C GLY A 13 -6.00 11.48 9.07
N SER A 14 -4.99 11.22 8.24
CA SER A 14 -4.06 10.10 8.34
C SER A 14 -2.71 10.59 8.86
N HIS A 15 -2.11 9.85 9.80
CA HIS A 15 -0.99 10.31 10.62
C HIS A 15 0.08 9.24 10.77
N TYR A 16 1.31 9.69 10.92
CA TYR A 16 2.46 8.90 11.31
C TYR A 16 3.07 9.46 12.59
N GLU A 17 3.46 8.57 13.49
CA GLU A 17 4.31 8.84 14.66
C GLU A 17 5.48 7.84 14.68
N GLY A 18 6.69 8.32 14.96
CA GLY A 18 7.87 7.45 15.02
C GLY A 18 9.18 8.23 14.91
N PRO A 19 10.33 7.55 14.68
CA PRO A 19 11.66 8.16 14.71
C PRO A 19 11.86 9.35 13.77
N GLY A 20 11.20 9.34 12.60
CA GLY A 20 11.21 10.46 11.66
C GLY A 20 10.35 11.69 12.04
N GLY A 21 9.77 11.72 13.25
CA GLY A 21 8.91 12.79 13.72
C GLY A 21 7.45 12.70 13.24
N PRO A 22 6.49 13.25 14.01
CA PRO A 22 5.08 13.17 13.68
C PRO A 22 4.74 13.97 12.42
N ARG A 23 3.89 13.42 11.55
CA ARG A 23 3.44 14.10 10.32
C ARG A 23 2.08 13.60 9.84
N LYS A 24 1.39 14.44 9.07
CA LYS A 24 0.25 13.98 8.26
C LYS A 24 0.74 13.20 7.04
N LEU A 25 -0.02 12.18 6.69
CA LEU A 25 0.23 11.33 5.54
C LEU A 25 -0.52 11.85 4.31
N SER A 26 0.09 11.71 3.14
CA SER A 26 -0.49 12.03 1.84
C SER A 26 0.06 11.07 0.81
N THR A 27 -0.85 10.48 0.03
CA THR A 27 -0.49 9.66 -1.13
C THR A 27 0.21 10.48 -2.21
N ARG A 28 0.97 9.82 -3.09
CA ARG A 28 1.56 10.43 -4.28
C ARG A 28 0.52 10.58 -5.39
N LYS A 29 0.69 11.60 -6.24
CA LYS A 29 -0.25 11.94 -7.33
C LYS A 29 0.12 11.31 -8.67
N THR A 30 0.58 10.07 -8.66
CA THR A 30 1.01 9.40 -9.89
C THR A 30 -0.19 8.98 -10.71
N THR A 31 -0.16 9.34 -11.99
CA THR A 31 -1.30 9.16 -12.91
C THR A 31 -1.00 8.20 -14.04
N LYS A 32 0.25 7.75 -14.20
CA LYS A 32 0.65 6.78 -15.22
C LYS A 32 1.20 5.52 -14.59
N LEU A 33 0.87 4.39 -15.20
CA LEU A 33 1.25 3.09 -14.67
C LEU A 33 2.75 2.84 -14.79
N ASP A 34 3.37 3.28 -15.89
CA ASP A 34 4.81 3.18 -16.17
C ASP A 34 5.71 4.06 -15.28
N GLU A 35 5.10 4.87 -14.40
CA GLU A 35 5.76 5.67 -13.35
C GLU A 35 5.48 5.11 -11.94
N ALA A 36 4.69 4.03 -11.82
CA ALA A 36 4.21 3.50 -10.55
C ALA A 36 5.17 2.45 -9.95
N THR A 37 5.26 2.46 -8.61
CA THR A 37 5.86 1.41 -7.80
C THR A 37 4.76 0.49 -7.27
N LEU A 38 4.84 -0.79 -7.62
CA LEU A 38 3.91 -1.86 -7.22
C LEU A 38 4.50 -2.70 -6.09
N PHE A 39 3.64 -3.05 -5.13
CA PHE A 39 3.90 -4.09 -4.13
C PHE A 39 2.83 -5.19 -4.14
N THR A 40 3.25 -6.38 -3.77
CA THR A 40 2.42 -7.51 -3.30
C THR A 40 3.25 -8.26 -2.26
N THR A 41 2.63 -8.93 -1.28
CA THR A 41 3.38 -9.81 -0.35
C THR A 41 4.20 -10.84 -1.12
N THR A 42 3.59 -11.53 -2.09
CA THR A 42 4.32 -12.40 -3.02
C THR A 42 3.48 -12.71 -4.26
N PRO A 43 4.09 -12.73 -5.47
CA PRO A 43 3.41 -13.18 -6.69
C PRO A 43 2.86 -14.61 -6.60
N ALA A 44 3.35 -15.43 -5.65
CA ALA A 44 2.87 -16.80 -5.42
C ALA A 44 1.44 -16.87 -4.83
N LEU A 45 0.90 -15.76 -4.32
CA LEU A 45 -0.49 -15.69 -3.85
C LEU A 45 -1.50 -15.76 -5.01
N PHE A 46 -1.09 -15.32 -6.20
CA PHE A 46 -1.92 -15.36 -7.39
C PHE A 46 -1.86 -16.73 -8.06
N LYS A 47 -3.01 -17.25 -8.47
CA LYS A 47 -3.15 -18.59 -9.06
C LYS A 47 -4.03 -18.55 -10.31
N GLY A 48 -3.81 -19.49 -11.22
CA GLY A 48 -4.60 -19.62 -12.46
C GLY A 48 -4.64 -18.32 -13.24
N GLU A 49 -5.82 -17.90 -13.67
CA GLU A 49 -6.01 -16.68 -14.46
C GLU A 49 -5.55 -15.41 -13.71
N ALA A 50 -5.74 -15.35 -12.39
CA ALA A 50 -5.30 -14.21 -11.59
C ALA A 50 -3.77 -14.04 -11.65
N ARG A 51 -3.02 -15.14 -11.77
CA ARG A 51 -1.56 -15.10 -11.95
C ARG A 51 -1.19 -14.48 -13.29
N THR A 52 -1.83 -14.92 -14.38
CA THR A 52 -1.60 -14.36 -15.71
C THR A 52 -1.90 -12.86 -15.77
N ARG A 53 -2.99 -12.42 -15.11
CA ARG A 53 -3.33 -11.00 -15.02
C ARG A 53 -2.31 -10.20 -14.21
N TYR A 54 -1.86 -10.74 -13.07
CA TYR A 54 -0.79 -10.13 -12.27
C TYR A 54 0.50 -9.98 -13.06
N ASP A 55 0.96 -11.05 -13.75
CA ASP A 55 2.20 -11.01 -14.54
C ASP A 55 2.13 -9.98 -15.69
N ALA A 56 0.94 -9.75 -16.27
CA ALA A 56 0.74 -8.72 -17.29
C ALA A 56 0.70 -7.30 -16.69
N PHE A 57 0.14 -7.15 -15.49
CA PHE A 57 0.09 -5.88 -14.77
C PHE A 57 1.47 -5.44 -14.28
N GLU A 58 2.24 -6.37 -13.72
CA GLU A 58 3.61 -6.16 -13.23
C GLU A 58 4.56 -5.63 -14.32
N LYS A 59 4.38 -6.06 -15.57
CA LYS A 59 5.20 -5.59 -16.70
C LYS A 59 4.91 -4.15 -17.13
N GLN A 60 3.81 -3.56 -16.68
CA GLN A 60 3.40 -2.21 -17.06
C GLN A 60 3.84 -1.16 -16.04
N VAL A 61 4.29 -1.57 -14.85
CA VAL A 61 4.74 -0.64 -13.81
C VAL A 61 6.22 -0.31 -13.94
N GLN A 62 6.63 0.82 -13.36
CA GLN A 62 8.04 1.21 -13.35
C GLN A 62 8.90 0.23 -12.55
N LEU A 63 8.39 -0.18 -11.39
CA LEU A 63 9.12 -0.99 -10.42
C LEU A 63 8.15 -1.88 -9.64
N ALA A 64 8.36 -3.19 -9.72
CA ALA A 64 7.71 -4.16 -8.85
C ALA A 64 8.62 -4.56 -7.68
N ARG A 65 8.05 -4.59 -6.49
CA ARG A 65 8.68 -5.04 -5.24
C ARG A 65 7.77 -6.02 -4.53
N TYR A 66 8.34 -6.82 -3.63
CA TYR A 66 7.62 -7.89 -2.94
C TYR A 66 7.85 -7.85 -1.43
N GLY A 67 6.92 -8.45 -0.69
CA GLY A 67 6.94 -8.56 0.77
C GLY A 67 6.26 -7.38 1.47
N ALA A 68 6.66 -7.14 2.71
CA ALA A 68 6.23 -6.05 3.59
C ALA A 68 4.76 -6.06 4.07
N ASP A 69 3.89 -6.94 3.55
CA ASP A 69 2.52 -7.17 4.04
C ASP A 69 1.78 -5.85 4.36
N CYS A 70 1.26 -5.68 5.58
CA CYS A 70 0.56 -4.47 6.01
C CYS A 70 1.39 -3.18 5.92
N TYR A 71 2.72 -3.28 5.96
CA TYR A 71 3.62 -2.12 5.85
C TYR A 71 3.61 -1.54 4.42
N ALA A 72 3.42 -2.37 3.38
CA ALA A 72 3.28 -1.87 2.02
C ALA A 72 2.05 -0.95 1.87
N PHE A 73 0.94 -1.29 2.52
CA PHE A 73 -0.26 -0.46 2.57
C PHE A 73 -0.04 0.84 3.34
N ALA A 74 0.73 0.82 4.44
CA ALA A 74 1.13 2.04 5.14
C ALA A 74 2.00 2.95 4.23
N MET A 75 2.86 2.35 3.39
CA MET A 75 3.67 3.08 2.41
C MET A 75 2.86 3.74 1.29
N ILE A 76 1.67 3.24 0.96
CA ILE A 76 0.72 3.95 0.09
C ILE A 76 0.37 5.28 0.73
N ALA A 77 -0.11 5.25 1.97
CA ALA A 77 -0.52 6.45 2.69
C ALA A 77 0.63 7.45 2.87
N SER A 78 1.87 6.98 3.03
CA SER A 78 3.06 7.85 3.11
C SER A 78 3.55 8.38 1.76
N GLY A 79 2.94 7.96 0.65
CA GLY A 79 3.33 8.37 -0.70
C GLY A 79 4.64 7.76 -1.19
N SER A 80 5.08 6.66 -0.58
CA SER A 80 6.32 5.95 -0.95
C SER A 80 6.08 4.80 -1.94
N VAL A 81 4.83 4.32 -2.02
CA VAL A 81 4.35 3.29 -2.97
C VAL A 81 3.08 3.81 -3.64
N ASP A 82 2.79 3.31 -4.85
CA ASP A 82 1.59 3.69 -5.62
C ASP A 82 0.47 2.68 -5.52
N ILE A 83 0.84 1.40 -5.61
CA ILE A 83 -0.11 0.30 -5.74
C ILE A 83 0.33 -0.84 -4.82
N VAL A 84 -0.61 -1.37 -4.05
CA VAL A 84 -0.48 -2.67 -3.39
C VAL A 84 -1.63 -3.55 -3.83
N THR A 85 -1.33 -4.80 -4.19
CA THR A 85 -2.35 -5.79 -4.56
C THR A 85 -2.03 -7.13 -3.93
N ASP A 86 -2.92 -7.62 -3.06
CA ASP A 86 -2.83 -8.95 -2.48
C ASP A 86 -4.18 -9.66 -2.52
N PRO A 87 -4.26 -10.89 -3.06
CA PRO A 87 -5.49 -11.65 -3.07
C PRO A 87 -5.70 -12.33 -1.70
N GLY A 88 -6.97 -12.47 -1.31
CA GLY A 88 -7.35 -13.31 -0.17
C GLY A 88 -7.15 -12.68 1.22
N LEU A 89 -6.92 -11.37 1.30
CA LEU A 89 -6.93 -10.62 2.55
C LEU A 89 -8.22 -10.86 3.34
N LYS A 90 -8.10 -10.98 4.65
CA LYS A 90 -9.22 -11.06 5.57
C LYS A 90 -9.51 -9.69 6.18
N PRO A 91 -10.70 -9.48 6.77
CA PRO A 91 -11.05 -8.18 7.35
C PRO A 91 -10.01 -7.64 8.36
N TYR A 92 -9.43 -8.52 9.16
CA TYR A 92 -8.39 -8.15 10.13
C TYR A 92 -7.05 -7.74 9.49
N ASP A 93 -6.83 -8.05 8.21
CA ASP A 93 -5.63 -7.65 7.47
C ASP A 93 -5.78 -6.26 6.84
N ILE A 94 -7.01 -5.82 6.53
CA ILE A 94 -7.25 -4.63 5.69
C ILE A 94 -8.07 -3.52 6.38
N VAL A 95 -9.01 -3.84 7.26
CA VAL A 95 -9.99 -2.86 7.78
C VAL A 95 -9.33 -1.68 8.50
N ALA A 96 -8.24 -1.92 9.23
CA ALA A 96 -7.49 -0.85 9.89
C ALA A 96 -6.74 0.07 8.91
N LEU A 97 -6.41 -0.43 7.72
CA LEU A 97 -5.60 0.27 6.71
C LEU A 97 -6.46 1.14 5.79
N ILE A 98 -7.72 0.76 5.55
CA ILE A 98 -8.68 1.52 4.74
C ILE A 98 -8.71 3.01 5.14
N PRO A 99 -9.03 3.38 6.41
CA PRO A 99 -9.10 4.79 6.78
C PRO A 99 -7.75 5.50 6.74
N ILE A 100 -6.63 4.78 6.89
CA ILE A 100 -5.27 5.34 6.78
C ILE A 100 -4.98 5.75 5.34
N ILE A 101 -5.35 4.92 4.37
CA ILE A 101 -5.14 5.18 2.94
C ILE A 101 -6.12 6.24 2.43
N GLU A 102 -7.43 6.08 2.69
CA GLU A 102 -8.46 7.00 2.18
C GLU A 102 -8.27 8.42 2.71
N LYS A 103 -7.96 8.59 4.01
CA LYS A 103 -7.71 9.93 4.58
C LYS A 103 -6.37 10.53 4.16
N ALA A 104 -5.46 9.74 3.59
CA ALA A 104 -4.25 10.23 2.93
C ALA A 104 -4.50 10.58 1.44
N GLY A 105 -5.74 10.45 0.95
CA GLY A 105 -6.12 10.74 -0.43
C GLY A 105 -5.98 9.55 -1.40
N GLY A 106 -5.74 8.35 -0.88
CA GLY A 106 -5.70 7.12 -1.67
C GLY A 106 -7.07 6.47 -1.81
N VAL A 107 -7.08 5.31 -2.46
CA VAL A 107 -8.29 4.52 -2.71
C VAL A 107 -8.01 3.05 -2.35
N VAL A 108 -8.99 2.38 -1.73
CA VAL A 108 -9.01 0.94 -1.50
C VAL A 108 -10.31 0.38 -2.08
N THR A 109 -10.24 -0.74 -2.82
CA THR A 109 -11.37 -1.35 -3.53
C THR A 109 -11.36 -2.86 -3.44
#